data_AF-A0A5C5YW79-F1
#
_entry.id   AF-A0A5C5YW79-F1
#
_cell.length_a   1.000
_cell.length_b   1.000
_cell.length_c   1.000
_cell.angle_alpha   90.00
_cell.angle_beta   90.00
_cell.angle_gamma   90.00
#
_symmetry.space_group_name_H-M   'P 1'
#
loop_
_entity.id
_entity.type
_entity.pdbx_description
1 polymer ?
#
loop_
_entity_poly.entity_id
_entity_poly.type
_entity_poly.pdbx_seq_one_letter_code
_entity_poly.pdbx_strand_id
1 'polypeptide(L)'
;MNQVNLSPMIRRLTRRGLFHMASQVLLLALLLHAGNLKAELRPLPEPEKPSLPSLILIGDSTVRNGDGSGGNGQWGWGEPLRDLFDSSKLNVVNCAVGGLSSRTYLTNGYWERTKAHLKPGDFLIMQFGHNDASAINDDQRARGTIRGSGDEAEEIVNQLTGKPETVHTYGWYLRRYIQDAQAKGANPIVCSPVPRKSWNGDSVNRATTSYSAWARQTAESEGVPYIDLNDIIAEHYESIGQTKVEALFADKHTHTSLRGAQLNAECLVAGLLALKNGDLVRHLSQAGQSIDAAKAVQVITPDPRPILDDSSVLDKMPLREAIPTFYIMGDSTVRNGYRDGVGWGEVIGRYFSAEKLNVVNRAIGGRSTRTYMREKRWEDIFNQLRPGDFVIMQFGHNDGGRVGDIRFKRRPALAGTGDDAQEVTLDDGSVEVVHTYGWYLKQICTGVKEKQAVPIICSPIPHKNNWHEGHFEPDFAEHRAWCRQVAEATGAYFIDLTTIIGDRYQQFGEVKVNTLFADARTHTNAEGAKVNAECVIAGLKLLPTQPLDPFLRSE
;
A
#
# COMPACT_ATOMS: atom_id res chain seq x y z
N MET A 1 -47.34 2.26 -74.84
CA MET A 1 -47.67 1.81 -73.48
C MET A 1 -46.58 2.31 -72.55
N ASN A 2 -46.97 3.16 -71.58
CA ASN A 2 -46.26 3.66 -70.40
C ASN A 2 -44.89 4.35 -70.65
N GLN A 3 -44.77 5.68 -70.85
CA GLN A 3 -44.90 6.79 -69.87
C GLN A 3 -44.31 6.43 -68.49
N VAL A 4 -43.29 7.13 -67.96
CA VAL A 4 -43.26 8.56 -67.56
C VAL A 4 -41.81 9.10 -67.69
N ASN A 5 -41.51 10.02 -68.62
CA ASN A 5 -41.50 11.50 -68.53
C ASN A 5 -40.40 12.14 -67.65
N LEU A 6 -39.39 12.68 -68.33
CA LEU A 6 -38.29 13.51 -67.85
C LEU A 6 -38.42 14.94 -68.41
N SER A 7 -38.17 15.93 -67.53
CA SER A 7 -37.91 17.37 -67.77
C SER A 7 -39.15 18.25 -68.11
N PRO A 8 -39.18 19.56 -67.76
CA PRO A 8 -38.15 20.52 -68.19
C PRO A 8 -37.78 21.66 -67.23
N MET A 9 -36.64 22.24 -67.58
CA MET A 9 -36.10 23.52 -67.14
C MET A 9 -36.93 24.71 -67.71
N ILE A 10 -36.85 25.89 -67.08
CA ILE A 10 -36.96 27.26 -67.66
C ILE A 10 -38.22 28.15 -67.37
N ARG A 11 -37.93 29.24 -66.61
CA ARG A 11 -38.44 30.66 -66.64
C ARG A 11 -39.78 31.07 -66.00
N ARG A 12 -39.67 31.97 -64.99
CA ARG A 12 -40.06 33.41 -64.99
C ARG A 12 -39.60 34.05 -63.66
N LEU A 13 -38.49 34.81 -63.60
CA LEU A 13 -38.45 36.29 -63.65
C LEU A 13 -39.64 36.93 -62.90
N THR A 14 -39.45 37.50 -61.70
CA THR A 14 -39.26 38.96 -61.57
C THR A 14 -38.43 39.40 -60.34
N ARG A 15 -37.46 40.26 -60.65
CA ARG A 15 -36.71 41.25 -59.84
C ARG A 15 -37.25 41.60 -58.44
N ARG A 16 -36.44 41.34 -57.41
CA ARG A 16 -35.98 42.33 -56.40
C ARG A 16 -34.97 41.67 -55.45
N GLY A 17 -33.70 42.08 -55.53
CA GLY A 17 -32.65 41.63 -54.61
C GLY A 17 -31.24 41.48 -55.20
N LEU A 18 -30.84 42.27 -56.21
CA LEU A 18 -29.41 42.47 -56.49
C LEU A 18 -28.82 43.24 -55.30
N PHE A 19 -28.25 42.54 -54.32
CA PHE A 19 -27.22 42.96 -53.35
C PHE A 19 -27.15 41.89 -52.26
N HIS A 20 -26.61 40.68 -52.53
CA HIS A 20 -26.05 39.76 -51.50
C HIS A 20 -25.40 38.47 -52.09
N MET A 21 -24.73 38.56 -53.24
CA MET A 21 -23.90 37.46 -53.76
C MET A 21 -22.53 37.97 -54.20
N ALA A 22 -21.77 38.46 -53.24
CA ALA A 22 -20.32 38.66 -53.33
C ALA A 22 -19.57 38.32 -52.02
N SER A 23 -20.23 37.68 -51.04
CA SER A 23 -19.64 37.38 -49.71
C SER A 23 -19.62 35.90 -49.31
N GLN A 24 -19.85 34.95 -50.23
CA GLN A 24 -19.80 33.52 -49.89
C GLN A 24 -18.75 32.69 -50.64
N VAL A 25 -17.97 33.29 -51.55
CA VAL A 25 -16.82 32.63 -52.19
C VAL A 25 -15.48 33.12 -51.65
N LEU A 26 -15.46 34.22 -50.87
CA LEU A 26 -14.25 34.67 -50.16
C LEU A 26 -14.09 34.10 -48.74
N LEU A 27 -15.08 33.36 -48.22
CA LEU A 27 -14.99 32.75 -46.88
C LEU A 27 -14.47 31.30 -46.89
N LEU A 28 -14.39 30.65 -48.07
CA LEU A 28 -13.85 29.29 -48.20
C LEU A 28 -12.39 29.26 -48.69
N ALA A 29 -11.81 30.42 -49.03
CA ALA A 29 -10.42 30.56 -49.49
C ALA A 29 -9.49 31.25 -48.46
N LEU A 30 -9.98 31.48 -47.23
CA LEU A 30 -9.20 32.01 -46.10
C LEU A 30 -8.93 30.97 -44.99
N LEU A 31 -9.33 29.71 -45.19
CA LEU A 31 -9.00 28.59 -44.29
C LEU A 31 -7.96 27.62 -44.87
N LEU A 32 -7.24 28.06 -45.91
CA LEU A 32 -6.06 27.38 -46.44
C LEU A 32 -4.89 28.36 -46.42
N HIS A 33 -4.56 28.85 -45.22
CA HIS A 33 -3.21 29.29 -44.88
C HIS A 33 -2.80 28.57 -43.60
N ALA A 34 -1.69 27.84 -43.72
CA ALA A 34 -1.10 27.01 -42.71
C ALA A 34 -0.82 27.78 -41.40
N GLY A 35 -1.08 27.13 -40.28
CA GLY A 35 -0.62 27.55 -38.97
C GLY A 35 -1.16 26.61 -37.90
N ASN A 36 -0.27 25.83 -37.30
CA ASN A 36 -0.48 25.05 -36.08
C ASN A 36 -1.47 25.71 -35.10
N LEU A 37 -2.73 25.30 -35.09
CA LEU A 37 -3.55 25.40 -33.89
C LEU A 37 -3.10 24.26 -32.97
N LYS A 38 -2.00 24.46 -32.23
CA LYS A 38 -1.80 23.70 -30.98
C LYS A 38 -3.06 23.98 -30.16
N ALA A 39 -3.85 22.96 -29.86
CA ALA A 39 -4.94 23.12 -28.90
C ALA A 39 -4.35 23.77 -27.64
N GLU A 40 -4.82 24.97 -27.30
CA GLU A 40 -4.30 25.67 -26.13
C GLU A 40 -4.59 24.83 -24.89
N LEU A 41 -3.54 24.59 -24.09
CA LEU A 41 -3.69 23.86 -22.84
C LEU A 41 -4.67 24.59 -21.94
N ARG A 42 -5.44 23.85 -21.15
CA ARG A 42 -6.30 24.44 -20.11
C ARG A 42 -5.46 25.39 -19.25
N PRO A 43 -5.92 26.62 -18.98
CA PRO A 43 -5.26 27.49 -18.01
C PRO A 43 -5.17 26.83 -16.64
N LEU A 44 -4.01 26.94 -15.99
CA LEU A 44 -3.86 26.57 -14.58
C LEU A 44 -4.16 27.78 -13.70
N PRO A 45 -4.70 27.58 -12.49
CA PRO A 45 -4.88 28.67 -11.55
C PRO A 45 -3.53 29.22 -11.07
N GLU A 46 -3.50 30.51 -10.80
CA GLU A 46 -2.35 31.23 -10.25
C GLU A 46 -2.57 31.50 -8.75
N PRO A 47 -1.50 31.69 -7.96
CA PRO A 47 -1.62 32.18 -6.58
C PRO A 47 -2.28 33.57 -6.55
N GLU A 48 -3.37 33.72 -5.78
CA GLU A 48 -4.09 34.99 -5.66
C GLU A 48 -3.28 36.06 -4.90
N LYS A 49 -2.47 35.65 -3.92
CA LYS A 49 -1.67 36.52 -3.06
C LYS A 49 -0.18 36.16 -3.20
N PRO A 50 0.56 36.74 -4.15
CA PRO A 50 1.94 36.35 -4.45
C PRO A 50 2.93 36.45 -3.28
N SER A 51 2.63 37.30 -2.28
CA SER A 51 3.44 37.46 -1.07
C SER A 51 3.29 36.33 -0.06
N LEU A 52 2.26 35.49 -0.18
CA LEU A 52 2.04 34.34 0.71
C LEU A 52 2.68 33.07 0.13
N PRO A 53 3.06 32.09 0.99
CA PRO A 53 3.35 30.75 0.51
C PRO A 53 2.12 30.14 -0.20
N SER A 54 2.36 29.18 -1.09
CA SER A 54 1.30 28.45 -1.78
C SER A 54 1.39 26.96 -1.48
N LEU A 55 0.24 26.34 -1.22
CA LEU A 55 0.03 24.91 -1.35
C LEU A 55 -0.46 24.64 -2.77
N ILE A 56 0.43 24.08 -3.59
CA ILE A 56 0.14 23.70 -4.97
C ILE A 56 -0.24 22.21 -4.99
N LEU A 57 -1.34 21.88 -5.67
CA LEU A 57 -1.81 20.51 -5.83
C LEU A 57 -1.61 20.06 -7.28
N ILE A 58 -0.99 18.90 -7.49
CA ILE A 58 -0.95 18.24 -8.79
C ILE A 58 -1.57 16.85 -8.71
N GLY A 59 -2.26 16.45 -9.78
CA GLY A 59 -2.94 15.17 -9.80
C GLY A 59 -3.94 15.01 -10.94
N ASP A 60 -4.77 13.99 -10.80
CA ASP A 60 -5.78 13.57 -11.77
C ASP A 60 -7.19 14.13 -11.48
N SER A 61 -8.24 13.49 -12.02
CA SER A 61 -9.63 13.93 -11.84
C SER A 61 -10.15 13.81 -10.40
N THR A 62 -9.52 12.97 -9.57
CA THR A 62 -9.87 12.81 -8.16
C THR A 62 -9.28 13.90 -7.27
N VAL A 63 -8.31 14.68 -7.78
CA VAL A 63 -7.74 15.87 -7.14
C VAL A 63 -8.35 17.14 -7.73
N ARG A 64 -8.51 17.17 -9.07
CA ARG A 64 -9.00 18.34 -9.82
C ARG A 64 -10.39 18.76 -9.37
N ASN A 65 -10.60 20.08 -9.31
CA ASN A 65 -11.84 20.68 -9.78
C ASN A 65 -11.61 21.72 -10.90
N GLY A 66 -12.64 21.89 -11.73
CA GLY A 66 -12.72 22.77 -12.89
C GLY A 66 -12.70 24.27 -12.56
N ASP A 67 -13.52 25.02 -13.28
CA ASP A 67 -13.98 26.39 -13.04
C ASP A 67 -14.92 26.55 -11.82
N GLY A 68 -14.90 25.60 -10.87
CA GLY A 68 -15.82 25.55 -9.73
C GLY A 68 -17.19 24.92 -10.00
N SER A 69 -17.46 24.38 -11.20
CA SER A 69 -18.82 23.91 -11.56
C SER A 69 -19.18 22.47 -11.15
N GLY A 70 -18.21 21.60 -10.84
CA GLY A 70 -18.48 20.21 -10.45
C GLY A 70 -19.25 19.41 -11.52
N GLY A 71 -18.95 19.63 -12.80
CA GLY A 71 -19.67 19.03 -13.93
C GLY A 71 -19.94 17.53 -13.77
N ASN A 72 -21.16 17.10 -14.08
CA ASN A 72 -21.68 15.73 -13.83
C ASN A 72 -21.68 15.30 -12.35
N GLY A 73 -21.65 16.26 -11.42
CA GLY A 73 -21.62 16.01 -9.98
C GLY A 73 -20.26 15.54 -9.46
N GLN A 74 -19.20 15.56 -10.27
CA GLN A 74 -17.88 15.03 -9.94
C GLN A 74 -16.99 16.11 -9.32
N TRP A 75 -16.45 15.81 -8.14
CA TRP A 75 -15.56 16.71 -7.39
C TRP A 75 -14.30 15.97 -6.99
N GLY A 76 -13.14 16.59 -7.23
CA GLY A 76 -11.87 16.16 -6.66
C GLY A 76 -11.65 16.80 -5.29
N TRP A 77 -10.93 16.12 -4.40
CA TRP A 77 -10.72 16.56 -3.01
C TRP A 77 -9.94 17.87 -2.88
N GLY A 78 -9.15 18.24 -3.89
CA GLY A 78 -8.34 19.47 -3.86
C GLY A 78 -9.18 20.75 -3.85
N GLU A 79 -10.47 20.66 -4.15
CA GLU A 79 -11.39 21.80 -4.07
C GLU A 79 -11.89 22.08 -2.64
N PRO A 80 -12.61 21.17 -1.96
CA PRO A 80 -13.03 21.40 -0.58
C PRO A 80 -11.84 21.53 0.38
N LEU A 81 -10.64 21.09 0.00
CA LEU A 81 -9.44 21.31 0.78
C LEU A 81 -9.13 22.80 0.98
N ARG A 82 -9.50 23.68 0.04
CA ARG A 82 -9.24 25.13 0.14
C ARG A 82 -9.85 25.73 1.41
N ASP A 83 -11.02 25.24 1.83
CA ASP A 83 -11.74 25.70 3.02
C ASP A 83 -11.10 25.24 4.34
N LEU A 84 -10.22 24.24 4.28
CA LEU A 84 -9.49 23.71 5.44
C LEU A 84 -8.19 24.48 5.72
N PHE A 85 -7.81 25.44 4.88
CA PHE A 85 -6.67 26.32 5.06
C PHE A 85 -7.08 27.79 5.26
N ASP A 86 -6.30 28.51 6.06
CA ASP A 86 -6.49 29.92 6.31
C ASP A 86 -5.97 30.74 5.11
N SER A 87 -6.90 31.24 4.29
CA SER A 87 -6.58 31.99 3.07
C SER A 87 -5.85 33.32 3.34
N SER A 88 -5.80 33.79 4.59
CA SER A 88 -4.97 34.94 4.97
C SER A 88 -3.49 34.58 5.13
N LYS A 89 -3.15 33.29 5.24
CA LYS A 89 -1.80 32.77 5.52
C LYS A 89 -1.19 31.96 4.38
N LEU A 90 -2.00 31.41 3.47
CA LEU A 90 -1.56 30.47 2.44
C LEU A 90 -2.49 30.55 1.22
N ASN A 91 -1.94 30.48 0.01
CA ASN A 91 -2.73 30.23 -1.21
C ASN A 91 -2.94 28.72 -1.38
N VAL A 92 -4.13 28.26 -1.74
CA VAL A 92 -4.34 26.87 -2.18
C VAL A 92 -4.60 26.87 -3.69
N VAL A 93 -3.65 26.33 -4.46
CA VAL A 93 -3.60 26.42 -5.92
C VAL A 93 -3.73 25.02 -6.51
N ASN A 94 -4.94 24.65 -6.93
CA ASN A 94 -5.22 23.32 -7.46
C ASN A 94 -4.88 23.22 -8.95
N CYS A 95 -3.66 22.81 -9.26
CA CYS A 95 -3.16 22.60 -10.62
C CYS A 95 -3.45 21.20 -11.18
N ALA A 96 -4.28 20.38 -10.50
CA ALA A 96 -4.62 19.06 -11.00
C ALA A 96 -5.47 19.12 -12.27
N VAL A 97 -5.25 18.17 -13.17
CA VAL A 97 -5.92 18.12 -14.47
C VAL A 97 -6.52 16.73 -14.69
N GLY A 98 -7.83 16.72 -14.87
CA GLY A 98 -8.62 15.51 -14.95
C GLY A 98 -8.28 14.71 -16.18
N GLY A 99 -8.22 13.39 -15.99
CA GLY A 99 -7.82 12.46 -17.02
C GLY A 99 -6.31 12.33 -17.21
N LEU A 100 -5.45 13.17 -16.62
CA LEU A 100 -4.01 13.00 -16.77
C LEU A 100 -3.45 11.95 -15.79
N SER A 101 -2.36 11.31 -16.21
CA SER A 101 -1.48 10.46 -15.42
C SER A 101 -0.24 11.25 -15.00
N SER A 102 0.60 10.66 -14.14
CA SER A 102 1.91 11.26 -13.80
C SER A 102 2.73 11.55 -15.06
N ARG A 103 2.74 10.64 -16.04
CA ARG A 103 3.36 10.83 -17.36
C ARG A 103 2.74 11.98 -18.15
N THR A 104 1.42 11.93 -18.38
CA THR A 104 0.79 12.87 -19.31
C THR A 104 0.66 14.28 -18.75
N TYR A 105 0.76 14.44 -17.42
CA TYR A 105 0.92 15.75 -16.80
C TYR A 105 2.26 16.41 -17.17
N LEU A 106 3.35 15.62 -17.24
CA LEU A 106 4.66 16.07 -17.70
C LEU A 106 4.67 16.30 -19.21
N THR A 107 4.30 15.29 -20.00
CA THR A 107 4.48 15.33 -21.46
C THR A 107 3.55 16.33 -22.16
N ASN A 108 2.39 16.64 -21.57
CA ASN A 108 1.51 17.71 -22.07
C ASN A 108 1.96 19.11 -21.64
N GLY A 109 3.04 19.26 -20.85
CA GLY A 109 3.59 20.55 -20.45
C GLY A 109 2.89 21.24 -19.27
N TYR A 110 1.98 20.56 -18.56
CA TYR A 110 1.38 21.12 -17.34
C TYR A 110 2.40 21.24 -16.21
N TRP A 111 3.35 20.30 -16.11
CA TRP A 111 4.41 20.40 -15.11
C TRP A 111 5.28 21.65 -15.28
N GLU A 112 5.72 21.96 -16.51
CA GLU A 112 6.56 23.14 -16.74
C GLU A 112 5.86 24.43 -16.34
N ARG A 113 4.54 24.52 -16.54
CA ARG A 113 3.74 25.66 -16.07
C ARG A 113 3.67 25.67 -14.55
N THR A 114 3.25 24.58 -13.91
CA THR A 114 3.20 24.48 -12.45
C THR A 114 4.54 24.81 -11.78
N LYS A 115 5.65 24.29 -12.32
CA LYS A 115 7.01 24.52 -11.84
C LYS A 115 7.44 25.98 -11.95
N ALA A 116 6.91 26.74 -12.91
CA ALA A 116 7.20 28.17 -13.04
C ALA A 116 6.67 28.99 -11.85
N HIS A 117 5.62 28.51 -11.17
CA HIS A 117 5.00 29.19 -10.02
C HIS A 117 5.62 28.81 -8.67
N LEU A 118 6.38 27.70 -8.62
CA LEU A 118 7.02 27.24 -7.38
C LEU A 118 8.11 28.22 -6.93
N LYS A 119 8.04 28.62 -5.66
CA LYS A 119 9.06 29.43 -4.98
C LYS A 119 9.46 28.83 -3.62
N PRO A 120 10.59 29.28 -3.03
CA PRO A 120 11.01 28.82 -1.71
C PRO A 120 9.92 28.99 -0.65
N GLY A 121 9.69 27.93 0.14
CA GLY A 121 8.67 27.90 1.19
C GLY A 121 7.25 27.52 0.73
N ASP A 122 7.04 27.30 -0.58
CA ASP A 122 5.80 26.68 -1.07
C ASP A 122 5.75 25.19 -0.70
N PHE A 123 4.55 24.60 -0.79
CA PHE A 123 4.29 23.18 -0.60
C PHE A 123 3.73 22.59 -1.89
N LEU A 124 4.13 21.36 -2.22
CA LEU A 124 3.61 20.63 -3.37
C LEU A 124 3.01 19.31 -2.91
N ILE A 125 1.68 19.16 -2.97
CA ILE A 125 1.04 17.86 -2.78
C ILE A 125 0.79 17.22 -4.15
N MET A 126 1.25 15.99 -4.33
CA MET A 126 1.05 15.23 -5.56
C MET A 126 0.29 13.93 -5.32
N GLN A 127 -0.72 13.66 -6.16
CA GLN A 127 -1.47 12.40 -6.14
C GLN A 127 -1.84 11.95 -7.57
N PHE A 128 -1.24 10.85 -8.01
CA PHE A 128 -1.51 10.20 -9.29
C PHE A 128 -1.76 8.69 -9.10
N GLY A 129 -2.00 7.95 -10.17
CA GLY A 129 -2.18 6.50 -10.16
C GLY A 129 -3.40 6.00 -10.92
N HIS A 130 -4.53 6.72 -10.91
CA HIS A 130 -5.77 6.22 -11.54
C HIS A 130 -5.65 6.05 -13.05
N ASN A 131 -5.00 7.00 -13.72
CA ASN A 131 -4.82 7.00 -15.17
C ASN A 131 -3.51 6.32 -15.60
N ASP A 132 -2.52 6.30 -14.72
CA ASP A 132 -1.24 5.59 -14.88
C ASP A 132 -1.44 4.08 -15.07
N ALA A 133 -2.51 3.52 -14.48
CA ALA A 133 -2.91 2.12 -14.63
C ALA A 133 -3.38 1.69 -16.04
N SER A 134 -3.50 2.64 -16.97
CA SER A 134 -3.90 2.37 -18.36
C SER A 134 -2.82 1.61 -19.13
N ALA A 135 -3.11 1.15 -20.35
CA ALA A 135 -2.09 0.61 -21.23
C ALA A 135 -0.98 1.64 -21.47
N ILE A 136 0.27 1.18 -21.54
CA ILE A 136 1.46 2.01 -21.80
C ILE A 136 1.31 2.77 -23.12
N ASN A 137 0.68 2.15 -24.12
CA ASN A 137 0.45 2.74 -25.43
C ASN A 137 -0.93 2.32 -25.96
N ASP A 138 -1.74 3.30 -26.32
CA ASP A 138 -3.08 3.13 -26.90
C ASP A 138 -3.41 4.34 -27.78
N ASP A 139 -4.36 4.18 -28.70
CA ASP A 139 -4.75 5.19 -29.70
C ASP A 139 -5.82 6.18 -29.21
N GLN A 140 -6.28 6.04 -27.95
CA GLN A 140 -7.37 6.87 -27.41
C GLN A 140 -6.88 7.95 -26.45
N ARG A 141 -5.88 7.61 -25.64
CA ARG A 141 -5.53 8.29 -24.40
C ARG A 141 -4.03 8.30 -24.16
N ALA A 142 -3.33 7.19 -24.42
CA ALA A 142 -1.87 7.02 -24.28
C ALA A 142 -1.31 7.49 -22.92
N ARG A 143 -1.91 7.06 -21.80
CA ARG A 143 -1.61 7.61 -20.45
C ARG A 143 -0.86 6.69 -19.52
N GLY A 144 -0.75 5.40 -19.85
CA GLY A 144 -0.16 4.42 -18.95
C GLY A 144 1.32 4.71 -18.66
N THR A 145 1.78 4.23 -17.51
CA THR A 145 3.20 4.23 -17.13
C THR A 145 3.71 2.81 -16.99
N ILE A 146 5.03 2.63 -16.97
CA ILE A 146 5.61 1.36 -16.57
C ILE A 146 5.30 1.16 -15.07
N ARG A 147 4.86 -0.04 -14.72
CA ARG A 147 4.51 -0.39 -13.33
C ARG A 147 5.79 -0.50 -12.50
N GLY A 148 5.84 0.20 -11.37
CA GLY A 148 6.98 0.16 -10.47
C GLY A 148 7.46 1.53 -10.01
N SER A 149 8.48 1.51 -9.17
CA SER A 149 9.14 2.69 -8.60
C SER A 149 10.59 2.86 -9.09
N GLY A 150 11.10 1.93 -9.92
CA GLY A 150 12.48 1.91 -10.43
C GLY A 150 12.73 2.90 -11.57
N ASP A 151 13.84 2.72 -12.30
CA ASP A 151 14.29 3.61 -13.38
C ASP A 151 14.06 3.06 -14.78
N GLU A 152 13.25 2.02 -14.89
CA GLU A 152 12.93 1.39 -16.17
C GLU A 152 12.28 2.37 -17.15
N ALA A 153 12.63 2.19 -18.43
CA ALA A 153 12.13 2.99 -19.54
C ALA A 153 11.85 2.11 -20.76
N GLU A 154 10.86 2.52 -21.57
CA GLU A 154 10.47 1.85 -22.80
C GLU A 154 10.28 2.89 -23.91
N GLU A 155 10.92 2.68 -25.06
CA GLU A 155 10.70 3.48 -26.26
C GLU A 155 9.45 3.01 -27.00
N ILE A 156 8.51 3.92 -27.24
CA ILE A 156 7.29 3.64 -28.00
C ILE A 156 7.16 4.60 -29.19
N VAL A 157 6.38 4.21 -30.19
CA VAL A 157 5.71 5.16 -31.08
C VAL A 157 4.32 5.40 -30.50
N ASN A 158 4.09 6.58 -29.92
CA ASN A 158 2.83 6.93 -29.28
C ASN A 158 1.70 6.88 -30.31
N GLN A 159 0.75 5.95 -30.13
CA GLN A 159 -0.32 5.69 -31.10
C GLN A 159 -1.28 6.87 -31.28
N LEU A 160 -1.42 7.71 -30.25
CA LEU A 160 -2.26 8.91 -30.31
C LEU A 160 -1.60 10.06 -31.10
N THR A 161 -0.27 10.22 -30.99
CA THR A 161 0.44 11.36 -31.61
C THR A 161 1.26 11.01 -32.85
N GLY A 162 1.51 9.72 -33.08
CA GLY A 162 2.39 9.22 -34.14
C GLY A 162 3.89 9.51 -33.93
N LYS A 163 4.30 9.93 -32.73
CA LYS A 163 5.67 10.37 -32.44
C LYS A 163 6.41 9.37 -31.53
N PRO A 164 7.74 9.24 -31.67
CA PRO A 164 8.57 8.54 -30.69
C PRO A 164 8.43 9.18 -29.30
N GLU A 165 8.35 8.36 -28.27
CA GLU A 165 8.28 8.78 -26.86
C GLU A 165 8.94 7.72 -25.96
N THR A 166 9.75 8.17 -25.00
CA THR A 166 10.27 7.34 -23.92
C THR A 166 9.29 7.34 -22.75
N VAL A 167 8.82 6.17 -22.34
CA VAL A 167 7.92 5.98 -21.21
C VAL A 167 8.67 5.43 -20.02
N HIS A 168 8.62 6.11 -18.88
CA HIS A 168 9.25 5.65 -17.63
C HIS A 168 8.27 4.97 -16.66
N THR A 169 8.81 4.47 -15.55
CA THR A 169 7.99 4.00 -14.42
C THR A 169 7.18 5.11 -13.77
N TYR A 170 6.11 4.72 -13.06
CA TYR A 170 5.36 5.63 -12.20
C TYR A 170 6.26 6.37 -11.18
N GLY A 171 7.15 5.65 -10.49
CA GLY A 171 8.05 6.27 -9.51
C GLY A 171 9.03 7.27 -10.13
N TRP A 172 9.52 7.01 -11.35
CA TRP A 172 10.40 7.94 -12.05
C TRP A 172 9.74 9.31 -12.27
N TYR A 173 8.47 9.33 -12.70
CA TYR A 173 7.75 10.60 -12.90
C TYR A 173 7.51 11.34 -11.58
N LEU A 174 7.16 10.64 -10.51
CA LEU A 174 7.01 11.25 -9.19
C LEU A 174 8.35 11.83 -8.70
N ARG A 175 9.45 11.08 -8.85
CA ARG A 175 10.80 11.54 -8.53
C ARG A 175 11.17 12.82 -9.26
N ARG A 176 10.84 12.91 -10.55
CA ARG A 176 11.04 14.12 -11.33
C ARG A 176 10.35 15.33 -10.72
N TYR A 177 9.09 15.20 -10.29
CA TYR A 177 8.34 16.29 -9.65
C TYR A 177 8.90 16.68 -8.29
N ILE A 178 9.29 15.70 -7.50
CA ILE A 178 9.90 15.89 -6.17
C ILE A 178 11.20 16.69 -6.31
N GLN A 179 12.11 16.24 -7.17
CA GLN A 179 13.43 16.84 -7.36
C GLN A 179 13.33 18.25 -7.94
N ASP A 180 12.48 18.46 -8.95
CA ASP A 180 12.25 19.78 -9.52
C ASP A 180 11.64 20.75 -8.48
N ALA A 181 10.77 20.27 -7.57
CA ALA A 181 10.20 21.08 -6.50
C ALA A 181 11.23 21.43 -5.40
N GLN A 182 12.03 20.45 -4.96
CA GLN A 182 13.11 20.67 -4.01
C GLN A 182 14.16 21.64 -4.58
N ALA A 183 14.49 21.54 -5.87
CA ALA A 183 15.39 22.47 -6.56
C ALA A 183 14.85 23.92 -6.59
N LYS A 184 13.53 24.09 -6.47
CA LYS A 184 12.87 25.41 -6.32
C LYS A 184 12.73 25.87 -4.86
N GLY A 185 13.18 25.06 -3.90
CA GLY A 185 13.03 25.32 -2.46
C GLY A 185 11.61 25.08 -1.93
N ALA A 186 10.77 24.37 -2.69
CA ALA A 186 9.45 23.96 -2.24
C ALA A 186 9.50 22.62 -1.49
N ASN A 187 8.47 22.35 -0.69
CA ASN A 187 8.35 21.18 0.17
C ASN A 187 7.36 20.17 -0.45
N PRO A 188 7.83 19.15 -1.18
CA PRO A 188 6.96 18.14 -1.77
C PRO A 188 6.42 17.15 -0.73
N ILE A 189 5.20 16.68 -0.97
CA ILE A 189 4.49 15.67 -0.19
C ILE A 189 3.78 14.74 -1.18
N VAL A 190 4.00 13.43 -1.03
CA VAL A 190 3.40 12.42 -1.91
C VAL A 190 2.17 11.81 -1.25
N CYS A 191 1.09 11.66 -1.99
CA CYS A 191 -0.10 10.92 -1.55
C CYS A 191 -0.32 9.69 -2.42
N SER A 192 -0.73 8.57 -1.82
CA SER A 192 -1.31 7.47 -2.60
C SER A 192 -2.63 7.89 -3.27
N PRO A 193 -3.01 7.28 -4.40
CA PRO A 193 -4.31 7.55 -5.02
C PRO A 193 -5.46 7.22 -4.07
N VAL A 194 -6.52 8.03 -4.04
CA VAL A 194 -7.76 7.68 -3.31
C VAL A 194 -8.31 6.31 -3.74
N PRO A 195 -8.99 5.56 -2.87
CA PRO A 195 -9.54 4.26 -3.26
C PRO A 195 -10.72 4.44 -4.21
N ARG A 196 -10.89 3.48 -5.11
CA ARG A 196 -12.12 3.36 -5.91
C ARG A 196 -13.24 2.80 -5.04
N LYS A 197 -14.49 2.98 -5.49
CA LYS A 197 -15.65 2.28 -4.91
C LYS A 197 -15.63 0.80 -5.31
N SER A 198 -14.71 0.05 -4.72
CA SER A 198 -14.44 -1.34 -5.01
C SER A 198 -14.16 -2.08 -3.72
N TRP A 199 -14.86 -3.20 -3.54
CA TRP A 199 -14.90 -3.93 -2.27
C TRP A 199 -14.61 -5.40 -2.50
N ASN A 200 -14.04 -6.04 -1.48
CA ASN A 200 -13.95 -7.48 -1.31
C ASN A 200 -14.60 -7.83 0.04
N GLY A 201 -15.85 -8.30 0.01
CA GLY A 201 -16.67 -8.37 1.22
C GLY A 201 -16.82 -6.99 1.85
N ASP A 202 -16.59 -6.88 3.16
CA ASP A 202 -16.69 -5.62 3.90
C ASP A 202 -15.42 -4.77 3.85
N SER A 203 -14.40 -5.18 3.09
CA SER A 203 -13.14 -4.45 2.96
C SER A 203 -13.03 -3.71 1.64
N VAL A 204 -12.54 -2.47 1.68
CA VAL A 204 -12.24 -1.68 0.48
C VAL A 204 -10.94 -2.21 -0.15
N ASN A 205 -10.97 -2.40 -1.47
CA ASN A 205 -9.78 -2.78 -2.23
C ASN A 205 -8.77 -1.63 -2.22
N ARG A 206 -7.62 -1.87 -1.59
CA ARG A 206 -6.51 -0.92 -1.49
C ARG A 206 -5.48 -1.15 -2.58
N ALA A 207 -4.76 -0.11 -2.97
CA ALA A 207 -3.66 -0.19 -3.92
C ALA A 207 -2.31 -0.51 -3.23
N THR A 208 -2.35 -1.23 -2.10
CA THR A 208 -1.22 -1.54 -1.19
C THR A 208 -0.07 -2.32 -1.82
N THR A 209 -0.30 -3.00 -2.94
CA THR A 209 0.73 -3.74 -3.70
C THR A 209 1.05 -3.11 -5.06
N SER A 210 0.50 -1.93 -5.35
CA SER A 210 0.67 -1.23 -6.63
C SER A 210 0.93 0.27 -6.44
N TYR A 211 0.06 1.15 -6.94
CA TYR A 211 0.31 2.60 -6.96
C TYR A 211 0.48 3.23 -5.58
N SER A 212 -0.17 2.72 -4.52
CA SER A 212 0.14 3.17 -3.15
C SER A 212 1.55 2.75 -2.74
N ALA A 213 1.93 1.49 -3.01
CA ALA A 213 3.27 0.99 -2.70
C ALA A 213 4.36 1.76 -3.43
N TRP A 214 4.19 1.99 -4.73
CA TRP A 214 5.19 2.69 -5.55
C TRP A 214 5.27 4.18 -5.20
N ALA A 215 4.14 4.82 -4.85
CA ALA A 215 4.15 6.20 -4.34
C ALA A 215 4.92 6.29 -3.01
N ARG A 216 4.67 5.34 -2.09
CA ARG A 216 5.39 5.23 -0.82
C ARG A 216 6.89 5.04 -1.03
N GLN A 217 7.27 4.02 -1.79
CA GLN A 217 8.68 3.72 -2.09
C GLN A 217 9.40 4.91 -2.70
N THR A 218 8.73 5.65 -3.61
CA THR A 218 9.33 6.83 -4.23
C THR A 218 9.53 7.95 -3.20
N ALA A 219 8.52 8.22 -2.37
CA ALA A 219 8.61 9.23 -1.33
C ALA A 219 9.72 8.93 -0.31
N GLU A 220 9.81 7.67 0.12
CA GLU A 220 10.87 7.17 1.01
C GLU A 220 12.25 7.33 0.38
N SER A 221 12.41 6.95 -0.91
CA SER A 221 13.69 7.06 -1.62
C SER A 221 14.18 8.51 -1.77
N GLU A 222 13.26 9.48 -1.85
CA GLU A 222 13.57 10.89 -1.98
C GLU A 222 13.58 11.64 -0.63
N GLY A 223 13.32 10.93 0.48
CA GLY A 223 13.27 11.51 1.82
C GLY A 223 12.17 12.54 2.01
N VAL A 224 11.03 12.39 1.32
CA VAL A 224 9.89 13.33 1.40
C VAL A 224 8.69 12.71 2.12
N PRO A 225 7.82 13.51 2.75
CA PRO A 225 6.66 12.96 3.45
C PRO A 225 5.70 12.22 2.51
N TYR A 226 5.15 11.11 3.00
CA TYR A 226 4.13 10.31 2.33
C TYR A 226 2.86 10.24 3.17
N ILE A 227 1.70 10.43 2.54
CA ILE A 227 0.38 10.22 3.14
C ILE A 227 -0.28 9.05 2.42
N ASP A 228 -0.58 7.97 3.13
CA ASP A 228 -1.35 6.86 2.55
C ASP A 228 -2.84 7.16 2.49
N LEU A 229 -3.20 8.16 1.67
CA LEU A 229 -4.56 8.62 1.50
C LEU A 229 -5.51 7.50 1.03
N ASN A 230 -5.00 6.51 0.28
CA ASN A 230 -5.73 5.31 -0.10
C ASN A 230 -6.27 4.56 1.12
N ASP A 231 -5.40 4.28 2.09
CA ASP A 231 -5.68 3.46 3.26
C ASP A 231 -6.52 4.23 4.30
N ILE A 232 -6.21 5.52 4.54
CA ILE A 232 -7.00 6.39 5.43
C ILE A 232 -8.47 6.46 4.98
N ILE A 233 -8.70 6.68 3.68
CA ILE A 233 -10.06 6.77 3.13
C ILE A 233 -10.73 5.39 3.14
N ALA A 234 -9.98 4.33 2.83
CA ALA A 234 -10.50 2.96 2.85
C ALA A 234 -11.01 2.58 4.25
N GLU A 235 -10.26 2.85 5.32
CA GLU A 235 -10.71 2.62 6.69
C GLU A 235 -11.99 3.40 7.03
N HIS A 236 -12.07 4.66 6.58
CA HIS A 236 -13.28 5.46 6.77
C HIS A 236 -14.48 4.85 6.03
N TYR A 237 -14.30 4.46 4.78
CA TYR A 237 -15.35 3.79 3.99
C TYR A 237 -15.82 2.51 4.69
N GLU A 238 -14.91 1.68 5.17
CA GLU A 238 -15.21 0.44 5.90
C GLU A 238 -16.05 0.72 7.15
N SER A 239 -15.72 1.76 7.92
CA SER A 239 -16.46 2.14 9.13
C SER A 239 -17.91 2.58 8.89
N ILE A 240 -18.21 3.15 7.71
CA ILE A 240 -19.55 3.63 7.37
C ILE A 240 -20.34 2.62 6.53
N GLY A 241 -19.65 1.62 5.96
CA GLY A 241 -20.21 0.53 5.16
C GLY A 241 -20.59 0.92 3.73
N GLN A 242 -20.66 -0.10 2.86
CA GLN A 242 -20.83 0.07 1.40
C GLN A 242 -22.02 0.96 1.01
N THR A 243 -23.17 0.77 1.65
CA THR A 243 -24.41 1.51 1.34
C THR A 243 -24.25 3.02 1.51
N LYS A 244 -23.55 3.46 2.56
CA LYS A 244 -23.31 4.89 2.79
C LYS A 244 -22.25 5.44 1.85
N VAL A 245 -21.25 4.62 1.49
CA VAL A 245 -20.20 4.99 0.55
C VAL A 245 -20.75 5.21 -0.86
N GLU A 246 -21.81 4.50 -1.27
CA GLU A 246 -22.44 4.70 -2.59
C GLU A 246 -22.80 6.18 -2.84
N ALA A 247 -23.32 6.88 -1.83
CA ALA A 247 -23.69 8.30 -1.92
C ALA A 247 -22.49 9.28 -1.97
N LEU A 248 -21.28 8.80 -1.68
CA LEU A 248 -20.05 9.57 -1.76
C LEU A 248 -19.47 9.60 -3.18
N PHE A 249 -20.06 8.87 -4.13
CA PHE A 249 -19.63 8.81 -5.52
C PHE A 249 -20.67 9.41 -6.46
N ALA A 250 -20.19 10.13 -7.47
CA ALA A 250 -20.98 10.69 -8.56
C ALA A 250 -21.04 9.76 -9.78
N ASP A 251 -20.26 8.68 -9.76
CA ASP A 251 -20.32 7.62 -10.76
C ASP A 251 -20.21 6.22 -10.14
N LYS A 252 -20.19 5.20 -11.00
CA LYS A 252 -20.19 3.80 -10.59
C LYS A 252 -18.85 3.34 -9.98
N HIS A 253 -17.76 4.07 -10.15
CA HIS A 253 -16.43 3.49 -9.93
C HIS A 253 -15.42 4.40 -9.19
N THR A 254 -15.29 5.67 -9.57
CA THR A 254 -14.07 6.46 -9.27
C THR A 254 -14.33 7.88 -8.82
N HIS A 255 -15.26 8.59 -9.46
CA HIS A 255 -15.39 10.02 -9.22
C HIS A 255 -16.32 10.29 -8.03
N THR A 256 -15.82 11.03 -7.06
CA THR A 256 -16.56 11.39 -5.85
C THR A 256 -17.60 12.47 -6.08
N SER A 257 -18.69 12.43 -5.31
CA SER A 257 -19.60 13.58 -5.15
C SER A 257 -18.90 14.68 -4.33
N LEU A 258 -19.51 15.86 -4.20
CA LEU A 258 -18.97 16.92 -3.35
C LEU A 258 -18.74 16.43 -1.91
N ARG A 259 -19.70 15.66 -1.36
CA ARG A 259 -19.56 15.12 0.00
C ARG A 259 -18.43 14.10 0.10
N GLY A 260 -18.24 13.26 -0.92
CA GLY A 260 -17.10 12.34 -0.98
C GLY A 260 -15.76 13.08 -1.08
N ALA A 261 -15.69 14.15 -1.88
CA ALA A 261 -14.50 14.99 -2.00
C ALA A 261 -14.16 15.71 -0.69
N GLN A 262 -15.17 16.20 0.04
CA GLN A 262 -14.99 16.80 1.37
C GLN A 262 -14.41 15.79 2.36
N LEU A 263 -14.96 14.59 2.41
CA LEU A 263 -14.43 13.51 3.24
C LEU A 263 -12.98 13.19 2.89
N ASN A 264 -12.67 13.05 1.60
CA ASN A 264 -11.30 12.78 1.16
C ASN A 264 -10.33 13.94 1.53
N ALA A 265 -10.79 15.19 1.49
CA ALA A 265 -10.01 16.35 1.95
C ALA A 265 -9.82 16.35 3.47
N GLU A 266 -10.84 15.98 4.25
CA GLU A 266 -10.74 15.78 5.70
C GLU A 266 -9.70 14.69 6.03
N CYS A 267 -9.72 13.57 5.30
CA CYS A 267 -8.73 12.48 5.42
C CYS A 267 -7.31 12.96 5.09
N LEU A 268 -7.13 13.81 4.07
CA LEU A 268 -5.82 14.41 3.77
C LEU A 268 -5.33 15.31 4.91
N VAL A 269 -6.19 16.12 5.51
CA VAL A 269 -5.79 16.98 6.64
C VAL A 269 -5.46 16.14 7.88
N ALA A 270 -6.23 15.06 8.15
CA ALA A 270 -5.84 14.08 9.17
C ALA A 270 -4.46 13.46 8.87
N GLY A 271 -4.21 13.14 7.59
CA GLY A 271 -2.90 12.99 6.92
C GLY A 271 -1.80 13.90 7.47
N LEU A 272 -1.96 15.17 7.16
CA LEU A 272 -0.98 16.22 7.46
C LEU A 272 -0.76 16.40 8.96
N LEU A 273 -1.82 16.32 9.75
CA LEU A 273 -1.76 16.44 11.22
C LEU A 273 -0.96 15.29 11.84
N ALA A 274 -1.19 14.05 11.41
CA ALA A 274 -0.47 12.90 11.97
C ALA A 274 1.00 12.83 11.54
N LEU A 275 1.36 13.35 10.35
CA LEU A 275 2.76 13.53 9.94
C LEU A 275 3.53 14.51 10.83
N LYS A 276 2.83 15.29 11.68
CA LYS A 276 3.40 16.42 12.43
C LYS A 276 4.18 17.38 11.51
N ASN A 277 3.71 17.57 10.27
CA ASN A 277 4.31 18.50 9.31
C ASN A 277 3.97 19.94 9.73
N GLY A 278 4.67 20.42 10.77
CA GLY A 278 4.36 21.66 11.47
C GLY A 278 4.34 22.89 10.57
N ASP A 279 5.13 22.88 9.49
CA ASP A 279 5.23 24.00 8.57
C ASP A 279 3.99 24.17 7.70
N LEU A 280 3.35 23.09 7.24
CA LEU A 280 2.10 23.20 6.49
C LEU A 280 0.87 23.32 7.42
N VAL A 281 0.85 22.52 8.49
CA VAL A 281 -0.28 22.44 9.43
C VAL A 281 -0.57 23.76 10.14
N ARG A 282 0.43 24.62 10.38
CA ARG A 282 0.23 25.95 10.98
C ARG A 282 -0.65 26.89 10.13
N HIS A 283 -0.83 26.57 8.84
CA HIS A 283 -1.66 27.34 7.93
C HIS A 283 -3.12 26.84 7.86
N LEU A 284 -3.49 25.80 8.62
CA LEU A 284 -4.87 25.32 8.67
C LEU A 284 -5.83 26.39 9.22
N SER A 285 -7.05 26.43 8.66
CA SER A 285 -8.16 27.21 9.21
C SER A 285 -8.64 26.61 10.53
N GLN A 286 -9.55 27.28 11.24
CA GLN A 286 -10.17 26.72 12.44
C GLN A 286 -10.86 25.37 12.15
N ALA A 287 -11.51 25.25 10.98
CA ALA A 287 -12.10 24.00 10.53
C ALA A 287 -11.04 22.92 10.32
N GLY A 288 -9.93 23.24 9.65
CA GLY A 288 -8.82 22.31 9.45
C GLY A 288 -8.18 21.84 10.75
N GLN A 289 -7.97 22.75 11.71
CA GLN A 289 -7.39 22.42 13.03
C GLN A 289 -8.30 21.55 13.90
N SER A 290 -9.62 21.59 13.65
CA SER A 290 -10.60 20.76 14.37
C SER A 290 -10.67 19.31 13.88
N ILE A 291 -9.99 18.98 12.77
CA ILE A 291 -9.96 17.62 12.24
C ILE A 291 -9.12 16.76 13.18
N ASP A 292 -9.71 15.64 13.60
CA ASP A 292 -9.04 14.70 14.49
C ASP A 292 -7.96 13.90 13.74
N ALA A 293 -6.70 14.09 14.14
CA ALA A 293 -5.57 13.34 13.60
C ALA A 293 -5.73 11.83 13.83
N ALA A 294 -6.42 11.39 14.89
CA ALA A 294 -6.66 9.98 15.18
C ALA A 294 -7.44 9.25 14.08
N LYS A 295 -8.23 9.98 13.26
CA LYS A 295 -8.86 9.43 12.05
C LYS A 295 -7.88 8.88 11.03
N ALA A 296 -6.59 9.14 11.20
CA ALA A 296 -5.55 8.66 10.31
C ALA A 296 -4.28 8.16 11.03
N VAL A 297 -4.31 8.11 12.39
CA VAL A 297 -3.23 7.57 13.25
C VAL A 297 -2.97 6.07 13.02
N GLN A 298 -3.89 5.33 12.40
CA GLN A 298 -3.61 3.95 12.00
C GLN A 298 -2.62 3.85 10.82
N VAL A 299 -2.39 4.93 10.06
CA VAL A 299 -1.91 4.84 8.66
C VAL A 299 -0.76 5.79 8.26
N ILE A 300 -0.44 6.84 9.02
CA ILE A 300 0.44 7.93 8.52
C ILE A 300 1.84 8.00 9.14
N THR A 301 2.13 7.22 10.17
CA THR A 301 3.54 6.90 10.41
C THR A 301 3.95 5.94 9.28
N PRO A 302 5.02 6.17 8.49
CA PRO A 302 5.74 5.03 7.95
C PRO A 302 5.92 4.13 9.15
N ASP A 303 5.55 2.86 9.05
CA ASP A 303 5.86 1.96 10.13
C ASP A 303 7.36 2.12 10.42
N PRO A 304 7.77 2.78 11.52
CA PRO A 304 9.18 3.05 11.75
C PRO A 304 9.86 1.75 12.23
N ARG A 305 9.10 0.64 12.30
CA ARG A 305 9.57 -0.67 12.66
C ARG A 305 10.29 -1.25 11.43
N PRO A 306 11.56 -1.60 11.54
CA PRO A 306 12.25 -2.34 10.50
C PRO A 306 11.54 -3.69 10.25
N ILE A 307 10.66 -3.73 9.24
CA ILE A 307 10.24 -4.98 8.62
C ILE A 307 11.39 -5.41 7.71
N LEU A 308 12.43 -5.98 8.32
CA LEU A 308 13.60 -6.48 7.58
C LEU A 308 13.22 -7.80 6.93
N ASP A 309 12.85 -7.72 5.66
CA ASP A 309 12.81 -8.91 4.84
C ASP A 309 14.24 -9.33 4.49
N ASP A 310 14.66 -10.49 5.01
CA ASP A 310 15.94 -11.12 4.67
C ASP A 310 16.01 -11.58 3.19
N SER A 311 14.91 -11.44 2.41
CA SER A 311 14.88 -11.75 0.98
C SER A 311 15.46 -10.64 0.08
N SER A 312 15.72 -9.44 0.61
CA SER A 312 16.35 -8.35 -0.14
C SER A 312 17.39 -7.60 0.70
N VAL A 313 18.59 -7.43 0.14
CA VAL A 313 19.70 -6.64 0.71
C VAL A 313 19.43 -5.12 0.56
N LEU A 314 18.19 -4.67 0.80
CA LEU A 314 17.83 -3.26 0.71
C LEU A 314 17.58 -2.72 2.12
N ASP A 315 18.51 -1.87 2.55
CA ASP A 315 18.50 -0.98 3.71
C ASP A 315 17.83 -1.49 4.99
N LYS A 316 18.68 -1.98 5.90
CA LYS A 316 18.27 -2.16 7.29
C LYS A 316 17.93 -0.80 7.90
N MET A 317 16.64 -0.46 8.06
CA MET A 317 16.27 0.69 8.90
C MET A 317 16.88 0.52 10.29
N PRO A 318 17.56 1.54 10.85
CA PRO A 318 18.22 1.41 12.13
C PRO A 318 17.20 1.20 13.25
N LEU A 319 17.45 0.21 14.12
CA LEU A 319 16.65 0.00 15.33
C LEU A 319 16.81 1.20 16.26
N ARG A 320 15.72 1.60 16.93
CA ARG A 320 15.82 2.61 17.99
C ARG A 320 16.42 1.98 19.22
N GLU A 321 17.59 2.48 19.61
CA GLU A 321 18.36 1.85 20.68
C GLU A 321 17.72 2.00 22.07
N ALA A 322 16.96 3.08 22.28
CA ALA A 322 16.39 3.43 23.58
C ALA A 322 15.13 2.63 23.97
N ILE A 323 14.60 1.78 23.09
CA ILE A 323 13.36 1.01 23.34
C ILE A 323 13.56 -0.48 23.05
N PRO A 324 12.80 -1.38 23.71
CA PRO A 324 12.92 -2.82 23.50
C PRO A 324 12.49 -3.21 22.08
N THR A 325 12.92 -4.40 21.67
CA THR A 325 12.64 -4.98 20.36
C THR A 325 11.88 -6.30 20.50
N PHE A 326 10.81 -6.42 19.72
CA PHE A 326 10.05 -7.64 19.53
C PHE A 326 10.47 -8.32 18.23
N TYR A 327 11.31 -9.33 18.34
CA TYR A 327 11.75 -10.16 17.23
C TYR A 327 10.73 -11.27 16.97
N ILE A 328 10.38 -11.45 15.71
CA ILE A 328 9.48 -12.50 15.23
C ILE A 328 10.30 -13.43 14.34
N MET A 329 10.25 -14.73 14.61
CA MET A 329 10.92 -15.74 13.79
C MET A 329 9.95 -16.88 13.44
N GLY A 330 10.10 -17.43 12.24
CA GLY A 330 9.18 -18.44 11.74
C GLY A 330 9.34 -18.76 10.27
N ASP A 331 8.31 -19.39 9.73
CA ASP A 331 8.26 -19.90 8.36
C ASP A 331 7.45 -19.00 7.39
N SER A 332 6.96 -19.57 6.28
CA SER A 332 6.18 -18.85 5.27
C SER A 332 4.81 -18.35 5.75
N THR A 333 4.30 -18.86 6.86
CA THR A 333 3.04 -18.41 7.48
C THR A 333 3.24 -17.22 8.43
N VAL A 334 4.49 -16.85 8.69
CA VAL A 334 4.89 -15.76 9.58
C VAL A 334 5.57 -14.63 8.81
N ARG A 335 6.31 -14.96 7.74
CA ARG A 335 7.13 -14.02 6.94
C ARG A 335 6.38 -12.80 6.40
N ASN A 336 7.18 -11.82 6.03
CA ASN A 336 6.77 -10.68 5.21
C ASN A 336 6.38 -11.16 3.80
N GLY A 337 5.29 -10.61 3.26
CA GLY A 337 4.63 -11.15 2.06
C GLY A 337 4.72 -10.23 0.84
N TYR A 338 4.88 -10.79 -0.36
CA TYR A 338 4.81 -10.02 -1.62
C TYR A 338 4.10 -10.74 -2.79
N ARG A 339 4.18 -12.07 -2.94
CA ARG A 339 3.60 -12.81 -4.09
C ARG A 339 2.80 -14.09 -3.79
N ASP A 340 3.21 -14.90 -2.79
CA ASP A 340 2.64 -16.25 -2.57
C ASP A 340 1.88 -16.39 -1.24
N GLY A 341 1.27 -15.29 -0.77
CA GLY A 341 0.65 -15.20 0.54
C GLY A 341 1.40 -14.27 1.50
N VAL A 342 0.72 -13.91 2.58
CA VAL A 342 1.17 -12.97 3.62
C VAL A 342 1.14 -13.68 4.96
N GLY A 343 2.25 -13.63 5.70
CA GLY A 343 2.31 -14.17 7.05
C GLY A 343 1.83 -13.15 8.09
N TRP A 344 1.40 -13.63 9.26
CA TRP A 344 0.89 -12.73 10.30
C TRP A 344 1.94 -11.74 10.82
N GLY A 345 3.23 -12.10 10.76
CA GLY A 345 4.32 -11.26 11.22
C GLY A 345 4.49 -9.96 10.41
N GLU A 346 4.05 -9.96 9.14
CA GLU A 346 3.99 -8.74 8.31
C GLU A 346 3.10 -7.67 8.96
N VAL A 347 1.94 -8.09 9.46
CA VAL A 347 0.87 -7.17 9.83
C VAL A 347 0.77 -6.94 11.32
N ILE A 348 1.33 -7.82 12.16
CA ILE A 348 1.19 -7.78 13.62
C ILE A 348 1.77 -6.51 14.25
N GLY A 349 2.73 -5.88 13.60
CA GLY A 349 3.30 -4.64 14.12
C GLY A 349 2.21 -3.63 14.46
N ARG A 350 1.15 -3.50 13.63
CA ARG A 350 0.08 -2.49 13.77
C ARG A 350 -0.60 -2.45 15.14
N TYR A 351 -0.56 -3.54 15.90
CA TYR A 351 -1.16 -3.64 17.22
C TYR A 351 -0.26 -3.08 18.35
N PHE A 352 1.01 -2.79 18.06
CA PHE A 352 1.98 -2.24 19.01
C PHE A 352 2.22 -0.74 18.79
N SER A 353 2.45 -0.03 19.89
CA SER A 353 2.88 1.37 19.90
C SER A 353 4.26 1.48 19.30
N ALA A 354 4.34 2.16 18.15
CA ALA A 354 5.62 2.42 17.52
C ALA A 354 6.54 3.21 18.44
N GLU A 355 6.06 4.07 19.33
CA GLU A 355 6.93 4.84 20.24
C GLU A 355 7.59 4.00 21.34
N LYS A 356 7.03 2.83 21.66
CA LYS A 356 7.43 2.02 22.82
C LYS A 356 8.16 0.73 22.46
N LEU A 357 8.00 0.22 21.24
CA LEU A 357 8.51 -1.10 20.84
C LEU A 357 8.97 -1.08 19.37
N ASN A 358 10.17 -1.59 19.11
CA ASN A 358 10.57 -1.99 17.75
C ASN A 358 9.95 -3.37 17.45
N VAL A 359 9.47 -3.61 16.22
CA VAL A 359 9.01 -4.95 15.79
C VAL A 359 9.82 -5.37 14.59
N VAL A 360 10.42 -6.56 14.65
CA VAL A 360 11.35 -7.04 13.62
C VAL A 360 10.95 -8.44 13.21
N ASN A 361 10.39 -8.58 12.01
CA ASN A 361 10.04 -9.89 11.47
C ASN A 361 11.18 -10.50 10.67
N ARG A 362 11.81 -11.52 11.22
CA ARG A 362 12.89 -12.33 10.63
C ARG A 362 12.40 -13.69 10.15
N ALA A 363 11.09 -13.89 10.02
CA ALA A 363 10.56 -15.14 9.49
C ALA A 363 10.85 -15.26 7.99
N ILE A 364 11.19 -16.48 7.55
CA ILE A 364 11.59 -16.75 6.18
C ILE A 364 10.83 -17.94 5.63
N GLY A 365 10.32 -17.79 4.41
CA GLY A 365 9.57 -18.83 3.73
C GLY A 365 10.34 -20.14 3.59
N GLY A 366 9.65 -21.25 3.90
CA GLY A 366 10.18 -22.60 3.76
C GLY A 366 11.25 -23.00 4.78
N ARG A 367 11.42 -22.25 5.87
CA ARG A 367 12.33 -22.63 6.96
C ARG A 367 11.61 -23.47 8.01
N SER A 368 12.40 -24.33 8.63
CA SER A 368 12.12 -25.16 9.81
C SER A 368 13.05 -24.71 10.94
N THR A 369 12.81 -25.16 12.17
CA THR A 369 13.72 -24.92 13.31
C THR A 369 15.17 -25.31 12.96
N ARG A 370 15.37 -26.49 12.38
CA ARG A 370 16.66 -26.99 11.88
C ARG A 370 17.30 -26.04 10.87
N THR A 371 16.60 -25.73 9.78
CA THR A 371 17.20 -24.95 8.69
C THR A 371 17.45 -23.50 9.09
N TYR A 372 16.63 -22.94 9.99
CA TYR A 372 16.85 -21.62 10.56
C TYR A 372 18.15 -21.55 11.38
N MET A 373 18.44 -22.60 12.15
CA MET A 373 19.70 -22.75 12.90
C MET A 373 20.89 -22.99 11.97
N ARG A 374 20.77 -23.93 11.02
CA ARG A 374 21.83 -24.26 10.05
C ARG A 374 22.24 -23.07 9.18
N GLU A 375 21.27 -22.25 8.78
CA GLU A 375 21.51 -21.02 8.00
C GLU A 375 21.99 -19.84 8.86
N LYS A 376 22.26 -20.06 10.16
CA LYS A 376 22.73 -19.05 11.12
C LYS A 376 21.80 -17.85 11.31
N ARG A 377 20.53 -17.98 10.93
CA ARG A 377 19.52 -16.92 11.08
C ARG A 377 19.19 -16.64 12.55
N TRP A 378 19.26 -17.67 13.39
CA TRP A 378 19.17 -17.49 14.83
C TRP A 378 20.34 -16.67 15.37
N GLU A 379 21.57 -16.93 14.89
CA GLU A 379 22.76 -16.18 15.32
C GLU A 379 22.60 -14.68 15.01
N ASP A 380 22.00 -14.33 13.87
CA ASP A 380 21.71 -12.94 13.52
C ASP A 380 20.81 -12.25 14.55
N ILE A 381 19.76 -12.92 15.03
CA ILE A 381 18.89 -12.39 16.09
C ILE A 381 19.65 -12.33 17.41
N PHE A 382 20.27 -13.44 17.82
CA PHE A 382 20.99 -13.58 19.09
C PHE A 382 22.06 -12.51 19.29
N ASN A 383 22.79 -12.16 18.22
CA ASN A 383 23.83 -11.14 18.26
C ASN A 383 23.28 -9.71 18.44
N GLN A 384 22.00 -9.48 18.14
CA GLN A 384 21.32 -8.19 18.28
C GLN A 384 20.47 -8.09 19.55
N LEU A 385 20.22 -9.20 20.25
CA LEU A 385 19.38 -9.22 21.45
C LEU A 385 19.98 -8.43 22.62
N ARG A 386 19.10 -7.69 23.29
CA ARG A 386 19.39 -6.93 24.51
C ARG A 386 18.47 -7.35 25.65
N PRO A 387 18.86 -7.08 26.91
CA PRO A 387 17.97 -7.25 28.06
C PRO A 387 16.64 -6.50 27.85
N GLY A 388 15.52 -7.19 28.10
CA GLY A 388 14.18 -6.64 27.92
C GLY A 388 13.60 -6.75 26.50
N ASP A 389 14.34 -7.32 25.54
CA ASP A 389 13.78 -7.69 24.24
C ASP A 389 12.85 -8.91 24.35
N PHE A 390 12.05 -9.15 23.32
CA PHE A 390 11.10 -10.24 23.22
C PHE A 390 11.36 -11.05 21.94
N VAL A 391 11.25 -12.37 22.00
CA VAL A 391 11.37 -13.24 20.82
C VAL A 391 10.18 -14.17 20.74
N ILE A 392 9.33 -13.98 19.73
CA ILE A 392 8.24 -14.91 19.40
C ILE A 392 8.64 -15.82 18.26
N MET A 393 8.39 -17.12 18.42
CA MET A 393 8.78 -18.13 17.45
C MET A 393 7.62 -19.05 17.07
N GLN A 394 7.40 -19.25 15.78
CA GLN A 394 6.39 -20.17 15.26
C GLN A 394 6.96 -21.00 14.09
N PHE A 395 7.13 -22.29 14.33
CA PHE A 395 7.62 -23.28 13.35
C PHE A 395 6.77 -24.55 13.41
N GLY A 396 6.99 -25.48 12.48
CA GLY A 396 6.34 -26.79 12.43
C GLY A 396 5.92 -27.23 11.03
N HIS A 397 5.51 -26.32 10.14
CA HIS A 397 5.04 -26.69 8.79
C HIS A 397 6.14 -27.35 7.94
N ASN A 398 7.39 -26.95 8.14
CA ASN A 398 8.55 -27.45 7.41
C ASN A 398 9.40 -28.44 8.23
N ASP A 399 9.05 -28.65 9.49
CA ASP A 399 9.80 -29.47 10.44
C ASP A 399 9.42 -30.96 10.33
N GLY A 400 8.20 -31.24 9.87
CA GLY A 400 7.72 -32.59 9.62
C GLY A 400 8.29 -33.23 8.35
N GLY A 401 8.48 -34.55 8.38
CA GLY A 401 8.94 -35.36 7.26
C GLY A 401 10.10 -36.28 7.64
N ARG A 402 10.59 -37.05 6.66
CA ARG A 402 11.71 -37.97 6.89
C ARG A 402 13.04 -37.22 6.79
N VAL A 403 13.80 -37.20 7.88
CA VAL A 403 15.18 -36.68 7.91
C VAL A 403 16.04 -37.42 6.89
N GLY A 404 16.83 -36.67 6.10
CA GLY A 404 17.69 -37.23 5.04
C GLY A 404 16.99 -37.48 3.70
N ASP A 405 15.69 -37.20 3.56
CA ASP A 405 14.97 -37.33 2.30
C ASP A 405 14.93 -35.99 1.53
N ILE A 406 15.44 -35.99 0.30
CA ILE A 406 15.61 -34.78 -0.51
C ILE A 406 14.27 -34.16 -0.94
N ARG A 407 13.19 -34.95 -0.96
CA ARG A 407 11.85 -34.46 -1.33
C ARG A 407 11.33 -33.42 -0.33
N PHE A 408 11.77 -33.50 0.92
CA PHE A 408 11.46 -32.51 1.96
C PHE A 408 12.50 -31.38 2.01
N LYS A 409 13.32 -31.23 0.97
CA LYS A 409 14.27 -30.11 0.78
C LYS A 409 15.23 -29.92 1.95
N ARG A 410 15.61 -31.02 2.63
CA ARG A 410 16.50 -31.02 3.81
C ARG A 410 15.98 -30.19 5.00
N ARG A 411 14.66 -29.95 5.08
CA ARG A 411 14.03 -29.16 6.14
C ARG A 411 13.71 -29.93 7.44
N PRO A 412 13.30 -31.22 7.41
CA PRO A 412 12.79 -31.86 8.60
C PRO A 412 13.79 -31.93 9.76
N ALA A 413 13.26 -31.79 10.98
CA ALA A 413 13.94 -32.13 12.23
C ALA A 413 13.53 -33.54 12.68
N LEU A 414 14.24 -34.12 13.65
CA LEU A 414 13.75 -35.35 14.29
C LEU A 414 12.50 -35.04 15.14
N ALA A 415 11.59 -36.00 15.25
CA ALA A 415 10.39 -35.85 16.07
C ALA A 415 10.73 -35.83 17.56
N GLY A 416 9.94 -35.11 18.36
CA GLY A 416 10.06 -35.08 19.82
C GLY A 416 10.80 -33.87 20.39
N THR A 417 11.07 -33.94 21.69
CA THR A 417 11.70 -32.87 22.49
C THR A 417 12.98 -33.30 23.18
N GLY A 418 13.42 -34.55 23.01
CA GLY A 418 14.63 -35.12 23.59
C GLY A 418 15.90 -34.66 22.88
N ASP A 419 17.05 -35.14 23.35
CA ASP A 419 18.37 -34.79 22.81
C ASP A 419 18.81 -35.70 21.66
N ASP A 420 17.88 -36.49 21.11
CA ASP A 420 18.15 -37.40 20.00
C ASP A 420 18.77 -36.66 18.81
N ALA A 421 19.74 -37.31 18.18
CA ALA A 421 20.50 -36.75 17.09
C ALA A 421 20.75 -37.82 16.01
N GLN A 422 20.82 -37.38 14.76
CA GLN A 422 21.12 -38.23 13.61
C GLN A 422 22.11 -37.51 12.68
N GLU A 423 23.19 -38.18 12.30
CA GLU A 423 24.08 -37.70 11.23
C GLU A 423 23.41 -37.86 9.87
N VAL A 424 23.48 -36.80 9.06
CA VAL A 424 22.96 -36.74 7.70
C VAL A 424 24.02 -36.18 6.78
N THR A 425 24.42 -36.95 5.77
CA THR A 425 25.27 -36.46 4.69
C THR A 425 24.46 -35.57 3.73
N LEU A 426 24.94 -34.35 3.51
CA LEU A 426 24.38 -33.37 2.59
C LEU A 426 24.88 -33.59 1.15
N ASP A 427 24.26 -32.87 0.21
CA ASP A 427 24.51 -33.06 -1.23
C ASP A 427 25.95 -32.67 -1.63
N ASP A 428 26.61 -31.82 -0.83
CA ASP A 428 28.01 -31.41 -1.01
C ASP A 428 29.02 -32.36 -0.30
N GLY A 429 28.53 -33.45 0.29
CA GLY A 429 29.33 -34.43 1.03
C GLY A 429 29.63 -34.04 2.47
N SER A 430 29.21 -32.85 2.92
CA SER A 430 29.33 -32.47 4.33
C SER A 430 28.37 -33.28 5.21
N VAL A 431 28.71 -33.46 6.49
CA VAL A 431 27.87 -34.17 7.47
C VAL A 431 27.25 -33.15 8.42
N GLU A 432 25.93 -33.20 8.55
CA GLU A 432 25.15 -32.40 9.49
C GLU A 432 24.60 -33.30 10.60
N VAL A 433 24.76 -32.89 11.86
CA VAL A 433 24.09 -33.53 12.99
C VAL A 433 22.71 -32.89 13.17
N VAL A 434 21.67 -33.69 12.97
CA VAL A 434 20.28 -33.24 13.00
C VAL A 434 19.64 -33.64 14.32
N HIS A 435 19.14 -32.66 15.07
CA HIS A 435 18.47 -32.88 16.35
C HIS A 435 16.94 -32.90 16.26
N THR A 436 16.27 -33.17 17.39
CA THR A 436 14.81 -33.08 17.51
C THR A 436 14.28 -31.65 17.37
N TYR A 437 13.03 -31.52 16.96
CA TYR A 437 12.30 -30.25 16.91
C TYR A 437 12.39 -29.48 18.23
N GLY A 438 12.12 -30.16 19.34
CA GLY A 438 12.18 -29.52 20.65
C GLY A 438 13.60 -29.20 21.12
N TRP A 439 14.62 -29.95 20.68
CA TRP A 439 16.01 -29.59 20.95
C TRP A 439 16.35 -28.21 20.38
N TYR A 440 16.01 -27.95 19.10
CA TYR A 440 16.28 -26.65 18.48
C TYR A 440 15.55 -25.50 19.19
N LEU A 441 14.27 -25.70 19.53
CA LEU A 441 13.51 -24.69 20.29
C LEU A 441 14.10 -24.45 21.68
N LYS A 442 14.60 -25.49 22.37
CA LYS A 442 15.29 -25.35 23.66
C LYS A 442 16.54 -24.49 23.52
N GLN A 443 17.38 -24.72 22.49
CA GLN A 443 18.58 -23.91 22.25
C GLN A 443 18.23 -22.43 22.06
N ILE A 444 17.21 -22.14 21.24
CA ILE A 444 16.75 -20.77 21.00
C ILE A 444 16.26 -20.15 22.32
N CYS A 445 15.36 -20.81 23.04
CA CYS A 445 14.81 -20.29 24.30
C CYS A 445 15.89 -20.04 25.36
N THR A 446 16.85 -20.95 25.49
CA THR A 446 18.00 -20.79 26.38
C THR A 446 18.82 -19.56 25.98
N GLY A 447 19.18 -19.40 24.70
CA GLY A 447 19.93 -18.25 24.23
C GLY A 447 19.18 -16.92 24.38
N VAL A 448 17.86 -16.90 24.19
CA VAL A 448 17.03 -15.71 24.48
C VAL A 448 17.14 -15.34 25.96
N LYS A 449 17.05 -16.32 26.87
CA LYS A 449 17.15 -16.08 28.32
C LYS A 449 18.55 -15.67 28.76
N GLU A 450 19.60 -16.21 28.15
CA GLU A 450 20.98 -15.78 28.38
C GLU A 450 21.17 -14.29 28.09
N LYS A 451 20.45 -13.76 27.09
CA LYS A 451 20.41 -12.33 26.75
C LYS A 451 19.47 -11.50 27.63
N GLN A 452 18.86 -12.10 28.65
CA GLN A 452 17.83 -11.50 29.50
C GLN A 452 16.62 -10.97 28.70
N ALA A 453 16.34 -11.60 27.56
CA ALA A 453 15.16 -11.38 26.74
C ALA A 453 14.08 -12.43 27.07
N VAL A 454 12.87 -12.21 26.58
CA VAL A 454 11.69 -13.03 26.88
C VAL A 454 11.33 -13.94 25.70
N PRO A 455 11.47 -15.27 25.81
CA PRO A 455 11.06 -16.20 24.76
C PRO A 455 9.56 -16.53 24.83
N ILE A 456 8.91 -16.55 23.66
CA ILE A 456 7.51 -16.89 23.47
C ILE A 456 7.41 -17.92 22.34
N ILE A 457 6.91 -19.11 22.64
CA ILE A 457 6.72 -20.19 21.66
C ILE A 457 5.26 -20.24 21.24
N CYS A 458 5.01 -20.25 19.93
CA CYS A 458 3.70 -20.49 19.34
C CYS A 458 3.65 -21.89 18.70
N SER A 459 2.53 -22.58 18.84
CA SER A 459 2.23 -23.72 17.96
C SER A 459 1.96 -23.24 16.51
N PRO A 460 2.10 -24.10 15.48
CA PRO A 460 1.88 -23.70 14.09
C PRO A 460 0.45 -23.20 13.87
N ILE A 461 0.24 -22.29 12.91
CA ILE A 461 -1.13 -22.02 12.44
C ILE A 461 -1.75 -23.31 11.85
N PRO A 462 -3.06 -23.57 12.00
CA PRO A 462 -3.67 -24.78 11.45
C PRO A 462 -3.82 -24.68 9.92
N HIS A 463 -3.83 -25.82 9.23
CA HIS A 463 -4.24 -25.84 7.83
C HIS A 463 -5.75 -25.63 7.70
N LYS A 464 -6.18 -24.98 6.61
CA LYS A 464 -7.59 -24.59 6.43
C LYS A 464 -8.58 -25.75 6.21
N ASN A 465 -8.09 -26.94 5.90
CA ASN A 465 -8.88 -28.04 5.34
C ASN A 465 -9.32 -29.10 6.37
N ASN A 466 -9.01 -28.95 7.66
CA ASN A 466 -9.32 -30.00 8.64
C ASN A 466 -10.75 -29.89 9.19
N TRP A 467 -11.72 -29.90 8.26
CA TRP A 467 -13.15 -29.89 8.55
C TRP A 467 -13.71 -31.30 8.52
N HIS A 468 -14.45 -31.67 9.56
CA HIS A 468 -15.18 -32.94 9.68
C HIS A 468 -16.63 -32.63 10.03
N GLU A 469 -17.54 -32.87 9.08
CA GLU A 469 -18.99 -32.67 9.28
C GLU A 469 -19.36 -31.28 9.83
N GLY A 470 -18.66 -30.23 9.37
CA GLY A 470 -18.88 -28.83 9.81
C GLY A 470 -18.16 -28.43 11.10
N HIS A 471 -17.42 -29.35 11.71
CA HIS A 471 -16.54 -29.09 12.84
C HIS A 471 -15.09 -28.92 12.37
N PHE A 472 -14.45 -27.82 12.75
CA PHE A 472 -13.02 -27.60 12.48
C PHE A 472 -12.18 -28.26 13.58
N GLU A 473 -11.34 -29.21 13.20
CA GLU A 473 -10.43 -29.87 14.13
C GLU A 473 -9.03 -29.23 14.02
N PRO A 474 -8.45 -28.66 15.09
CA PRO A 474 -7.10 -28.07 15.01
C PRO A 474 -6.00 -29.12 14.76
N ASP A 475 -5.17 -28.88 13.73
CA ASP A 475 -4.02 -29.72 13.34
C ASP A 475 -2.90 -29.78 14.41
N PHE A 476 -1.80 -30.47 14.07
CA PHE A 476 -0.50 -30.36 14.75
C PHE A 476 -0.49 -30.76 16.23
N ALA A 477 -1.34 -31.71 16.64
CA ALA A 477 -1.44 -32.18 18.03
C ALA A 477 -0.07 -32.48 18.69
N GLU A 478 0.82 -33.17 17.97
CA GLU A 478 2.17 -33.48 18.46
C GLU A 478 3.05 -32.23 18.61
N HIS A 479 3.07 -31.34 17.61
CA HIS A 479 3.88 -30.11 17.67
C HIS A 479 3.38 -29.16 18.75
N ARG A 480 2.07 -29.08 18.96
CA ARG A 480 1.47 -28.32 20.07
C ARG A 480 1.95 -28.86 21.42
N ALA A 481 1.93 -30.19 21.60
CA ALA A 481 2.44 -30.82 22.81
C ALA A 481 3.94 -30.57 23.00
N TRP A 482 4.75 -30.67 21.94
CA TRP A 482 6.18 -30.39 22.01
C TRP A 482 6.49 -28.93 22.32
N CYS A 483 5.80 -27.97 21.70
CA CYS A 483 5.96 -26.55 22.02
C CYS A 483 5.64 -26.27 23.49
N ARG A 484 4.57 -26.85 24.03
CA ARG A 484 4.21 -26.74 25.45
C ARG A 484 5.29 -27.31 26.36
N GLN A 485 5.76 -28.54 26.08
CA GLN A 485 6.82 -29.19 26.85
C GLN A 485 8.12 -28.39 26.84
N VAL A 486 8.51 -27.83 25.70
CA VAL A 486 9.71 -26.98 25.61
C VAL A 486 9.52 -25.69 26.40
N ALA A 487 8.36 -25.05 26.31
CA ALA A 487 8.06 -23.85 27.07
C ALA A 487 8.13 -24.12 28.58
N GLU A 488 7.56 -25.22 29.06
CA GLU A 488 7.65 -25.67 30.46
C GLU A 488 9.11 -25.92 30.88
N ALA A 489 9.87 -26.66 30.07
CA ALA A 489 11.25 -27.03 30.38
C ALA A 489 12.21 -25.83 30.39
N THR A 490 11.96 -24.83 29.55
CA THR A 490 12.81 -23.65 29.44
C THR A 490 12.30 -22.47 30.24
N GLY A 491 11.06 -22.53 30.74
CA GLY A 491 10.31 -21.42 31.33
C GLY A 491 9.98 -20.31 30.32
N ALA A 492 9.85 -20.63 29.04
CA ALA A 492 9.34 -19.72 28.03
C ALA A 492 7.81 -19.60 28.13
N TYR A 493 7.23 -18.55 27.56
CA TYR A 493 5.79 -18.49 27.39
C TYR A 493 5.34 -19.40 26.25
N PHE A 494 4.12 -19.93 26.33
CA PHE A 494 3.50 -20.74 25.29
C PHE A 494 2.14 -20.17 24.87
N ILE A 495 1.93 -20.05 23.56
CA ILE A 495 0.65 -19.72 22.95
C ILE A 495 0.22 -20.89 22.07
N ASP A 496 -0.91 -21.51 22.38
CA ASP A 496 -1.50 -22.56 21.55
C ASP A 496 -2.26 -21.95 20.36
N LEU A 497 -1.50 -21.32 19.47
CA LEU A 497 -2.02 -20.58 18.33
C LEU A 497 -2.84 -21.47 17.38
N THR A 498 -2.49 -22.75 17.25
CA THR A 498 -3.29 -23.73 16.52
C THR A 498 -4.74 -23.77 17.02
N THR A 499 -4.94 -23.81 18.34
CA THR A 499 -6.29 -23.82 18.94
C THR A 499 -6.97 -22.47 18.80
N ILE A 500 -6.29 -21.38 19.13
CA ILE A 500 -6.88 -20.03 19.07
C ILE A 500 -7.39 -19.73 17.64
N ILE A 501 -6.59 -20.05 16.63
CA ILE A 501 -6.99 -19.86 15.22
C ILE A 501 -8.06 -20.88 14.84
N GLY A 502 -7.96 -22.13 15.30
CA GLY A 502 -8.97 -23.16 15.02
C GLY A 502 -10.35 -22.77 15.54
N ASP A 503 -10.45 -22.23 16.75
CA ASP A 503 -11.69 -21.71 17.33
C ASP A 503 -12.24 -20.54 16.50
N ARG A 504 -11.35 -19.65 16.01
CA ARG A 504 -11.74 -18.56 15.10
C ARG A 504 -12.25 -19.10 13.76
N TYR A 505 -11.63 -20.13 13.22
CA TYR A 505 -12.06 -20.76 11.97
C TYR A 505 -13.42 -21.43 12.14
N GLN A 506 -13.64 -22.14 13.26
CA GLN A 506 -14.93 -22.71 13.63
C GLN A 506 -16.04 -21.64 13.68
N GLN A 507 -15.75 -20.46 14.24
CA GLN A 507 -16.69 -19.33 14.30
C GLN A 507 -17.03 -18.77 12.92
N PHE A 508 -16.06 -18.72 12.00
CA PHE A 508 -16.24 -18.21 10.65
C PHE A 508 -16.95 -19.20 9.72
N GLY A 509 -16.76 -20.50 9.95
CA GLY A 509 -17.24 -21.54 9.05
C GLY A 509 -16.36 -21.71 7.80
N GLU A 510 -16.43 -22.89 7.20
CA GLU A 510 -15.54 -23.34 6.13
C GLU A 510 -15.50 -22.41 4.91
N VAL A 511 -16.67 -21.89 4.50
CA VAL A 511 -16.77 -21.00 3.32
C VAL A 511 -15.94 -19.73 3.53
N LYS A 512 -16.07 -19.08 4.69
CA LYS A 512 -15.31 -17.86 4.99
C LYS A 512 -13.84 -18.17 5.19
N VAL A 513 -13.51 -19.26 5.88
CA VAL A 513 -12.11 -19.66 6.07
C VAL A 513 -11.40 -19.90 4.74
N ASN A 514 -12.08 -20.49 3.75
CA ASN A 514 -11.50 -20.69 2.43
C ASN A 514 -11.10 -19.38 1.73
N THR A 515 -11.77 -18.27 2.00
CA THR A 515 -11.43 -16.94 1.43
C THR A 515 -10.21 -16.29 2.08
N LEU A 516 -9.72 -16.81 3.22
CA LEU A 516 -8.58 -16.25 3.96
C LEU A 516 -7.22 -16.74 3.44
N PHE A 517 -7.21 -17.68 2.50
CA PHE A 517 -6.00 -18.33 2.01
C PHE A 517 -5.67 -17.92 0.57
N ALA A 518 -4.38 -17.71 0.32
CA ALA A 518 -3.81 -17.45 -1.00
C ALA A 518 -3.56 -18.75 -1.78
N ASP A 519 -3.56 -19.89 -1.09
CA ASP A 519 -3.38 -21.20 -1.69
C ASP A 519 -4.43 -22.23 -1.23
N ALA A 520 -4.24 -23.47 -1.65
CA ALA A 520 -5.17 -24.56 -1.37
C ALA A 520 -5.15 -25.06 0.08
N ARG A 521 -4.23 -24.62 0.95
CA ARG A 521 -4.05 -25.26 2.26
C ARG A 521 -3.44 -24.43 3.38
N THR A 522 -2.36 -23.68 3.14
CA THR A 522 -1.39 -23.28 4.17
C THR A 522 -1.14 -21.79 4.22
N HIS A 523 -0.99 -21.13 3.07
CA HIS A 523 -0.58 -19.72 3.03
C HIS A 523 -1.80 -18.81 3.04
N THR A 524 -1.88 -17.94 4.03
CA THR A 524 -2.92 -16.91 4.12
C THR A 524 -2.72 -15.81 3.07
N ASN A 525 -3.80 -15.17 2.64
CA ASN A 525 -3.73 -13.88 1.94
C ASN A 525 -3.64 -12.74 2.99
N ALA A 526 -3.73 -11.48 2.54
CA ALA A 526 -3.64 -10.33 3.45
C ALA A 526 -4.74 -10.32 4.54
N GLU A 527 -5.96 -10.76 4.21
CA GLU A 527 -7.07 -10.83 5.17
C GLU A 527 -6.83 -11.95 6.19
N GLY A 528 -6.42 -13.14 5.74
CA GLY A 528 -6.08 -14.25 6.62
C GLY A 528 -4.88 -13.94 7.54
N ALA A 529 -3.88 -13.21 7.03
CA ALA A 529 -2.74 -12.75 7.83
C ALA A 529 -3.18 -11.82 8.96
N LYS A 530 -4.14 -10.92 8.69
CA LYS A 530 -4.74 -10.04 9.70
C LYS A 530 -5.48 -10.85 10.77
N VAL A 531 -6.33 -11.80 10.36
CA VAL A 531 -7.04 -12.69 11.29
C VAL A 531 -6.07 -13.47 12.17
N ASN A 532 -5.01 -14.03 11.60
CA ASN A 532 -4.00 -14.76 12.35
C ASN A 532 -3.24 -13.83 13.30
N ALA A 533 -2.89 -12.60 12.89
CA ALA A 533 -2.25 -11.63 13.77
C ALA A 533 -3.15 -11.22 14.95
N GLU A 534 -4.46 -11.03 14.73
CA GLU A 534 -5.42 -10.80 15.82
C GLU A 534 -5.45 -11.96 16.81
N CYS A 535 -5.38 -13.20 16.32
CA CYS A 535 -5.29 -14.39 17.16
C CYS A 535 -3.98 -14.44 17.94
N VAL A 536 -2.85 -14.01 17.36
CA VAL A 536 -1.58 -13.86 18.10
C VAL A 536 -1.70 -12.81 19.20
N ILE A 537 -2.30 -11.65 18.93
CA ILE A 537 -2.55 -10.61 19.95
C ILE A 537 -3.46 -11.14 21.06
N ALA A 538 -4.53 -11.87 20.72
CA ALA A 538 -5.39 -12.52 21.70
C ALA A 538 -4.59 -13.51 22.57
N GLY A 539 -3.72 -14.32 21.95
CA GLY A 539 -2.83 -15.23 22.67
C GLY A 539 -1.84 -14.51 23.59
N LEU A 540 -1.26 -13.40 23.15
CA LEU A 540 -0.34 -12.57 23.95
C LEU A 540 -1.03 -11.99 25.19
N LYS A 541 -2.28 -11.51 25.06
CA LYS A 541 -3.08 -10.99 26.18
C LYS A 541 -3.44 -12.07 27.22
N LEU A 542 -3.41 -13.35 26.83
CA LEU A 542 -3.66 -14.49 27.71
C LEU A 542 -2.40 -14.98 28.44
N LEU A 543 -1.21 -14.47 28.09
CA LEU A 543 0.03 -14.89 28.76
C LEU A 543 0.05 -14.41 30.22
N PRO A 544 0.62 -15.21 31.14
CA PRO A 544 0.86 -14.76 32.50
C PRO A 544 1.75 -13.52 32.50
N THR A 545 1.46 -12.56 33.39
CA THR A 545 2.14 -11.26 33.52
C THR A 545 2.05 -10.33 32.31
N GLN A 546 1.38 -10.74 31.22
CA GLN A 546 1.07 -9.90 30.06
C GLN A 546 2.28 -9.07 29.58
N PRO A 547 3.41 -9.73 29.26
CA PRO A 547 4.70 -9.05 29.08
C PRO A 547 4.70 -8.01 27.95
N LEU A 548 3.79 -8.12 26.98
CA LEU A 548 3.69 -7.24 25.83
C LEU A 548 2.55 -6.20 25.93
N ASP A 549 1.67 -6.27 26.93
CA ASP A 549 0.52 -5.36 27.08
C ASP A 549 0.91 -3.88 27.22
N PRO A 550 1.98 -3.50 27.96
CA PRO A 550 2.40 -2.10 28.05
C PRO A 550 2.77 -1.45 26.70
N PHE A 551 3.06 -2.29 25.71
CA PHE A 551 3.48 -1.89 24.37
C PHE A 551 2.33 -1.94 23.35
N LEU A 552 1.16 -2.49 23.70
CA LEU A 552 0.00 -2.45 22.82
C LEU A 552 -0.46 -1.00 22.60
N ARG A 553 -1.03 -0.72 21.43
CA ARG A 553 -1.72 0.55 21.20
C ARG A 553 -2.98 0.60 22.08
N SER A 554 -3.26 1.77 22.65
CA SER A 554 -4.59 2.05 23.21
C SER A 554 -5.60 2.02 22.07
N GLU A 555 -6.70 1.30 22.26
CA GLU A 555 -7.83 1.26 21.32
C GLU A 555 -8.44 2.64 21.08
#